data_AF-A0A1X1MHT4-F1
#
_entry.id   AF-A0A1X1MHT4-F1
#
_cell.length_a   1.000
_cell.length_b   1.000
_cell.length_c   1.000
_cell.angle_alpha   90.00
_cell.angle_beta   90.00
_cell.angle_gamma   90.00
#
_symmetry.space_group_name_H-M   'P 1'
#
loop_
_entity.id
_entity.type
_entity.pdbx_description
1 polymer ?
#
loop_
_entity_poly.entity_id
_entity_poly.type
_entity_poly.pdbx_seq_one_letter_code
_entity_poly.pdbx_strand_id
1 'polypeptide(L)'
;MTAAVQVTQTRSRGNSDIWQVAVDCGADIQDFRTALASIPTGTVINRIDFADTGCHLRIGMTGPHAPRVQKPSPRPLIPTDELTPTPEELEAARLQIGSASAMGTYAVVGARSAGHAGLIVAAIRSGNTYFAAAELRWLLALDMAARERRDALESTETTRPAPAAGVR
;
A
#
# COMPACT_ATOMS: atom_id res chain seq x y z
N MET A 1 5.23 32.34 0.22
CA MET A 1 4.49 33.27 1.08
C MET A 1 3.72 32.43 2.09
N THR A 2 4.07 32.49 3.36
CA THR A 2 3.31 31.87 4.47
C THR A 2 1.92 32.52 4.51
N ALA A 3 0.86 31.72 4.62
CA ALA A 3 -0.51 32.24 4.71
C ALA A 3 -0.62 33.18 5.93
N ALA A 4 -1.21 34.36 5.74
CA ALA A 4 -1.39 35.37 6.78
C ALA A 4 -2.37 34.92 7.88
N VAL A 5 -3.14 33.86 7.65
CA VAL A 5 -3.95 33.17 8.65
C VAL A 5 -3.61 31.68 8.62
N GLN A 6 -3.31 31.11 9.79
CA GLN A 6 -2.98 29.70 9.96
C GLN A 6 -3.92 29.06 10.97
N VAL A 7 -4.57 27.96 10.58
CA VAL A 7 -5.39 27.14 11.47
C VAL A 7 -4.66 25.83 11.70
N THR A 8 -4.39 25.53 12.97
CA THR A 8 -3.63 24.35 13.36
C THR A 8 -4.43 23.55 14.39
N GLN A 9 -4.67 22.27 14.10
CA GLN A 9 -5.11 21.31 15.12
C GLN A 9 -3.89 20.97 15.99
N THR A 10 -3.84 21.52 17.21
CA THR A 10 -2.68 21.38 18.09
C THR A 10 -2.70 20.09 18.89
N ARG A 11 -3.89 19.59 19.24
CA ARG A 11 -4.05 18.37 20.02
C ARG A 11 -5.43 17.75 19.81
N SER A 12 -5.49 16.43 19.84
CA SER A 12 -6.74 15.68 19.95
C SER A 12 -6.73 14.90 21.27
N ARG A 13 -7.77 15.06 22.10
CA ARG A 13 -7.90 14.34 23.38
C ARG A 13 -9.36 13.93 23.60
N GLY A 14 -9.59 12.61 23.66
CA GLY A 14 -10.93 12.05 23.83
C GLY A 14 -11.86 12.49 22.70
N ASN A 15 -13.00 13.09 23.05
CA ASN A 15 -14.01 13.57 22.09
C ASN A 15 -13.81 15.04 21.66
N SER A 16 -12.67 15.65 21.96
CA SER A 16 -12.42 17.06 21.71
C SER A 16 -11.09 17.32 21.01
N ASP A 17 -11.12 18.28 20.09
CA ASP A 17 -9.93 18.80 19.40
C ASP A 17 -9.62 20.21 19.88
N ILE A 18 -8.34 20.48 20.11
CA ILE A 18 -7.82 21.81 20.44
C ILE A 18 -7.25 22.43 19.17
N TRP A 19 -7.84 23.54 18.79
CA TRP A 19 -7.50 24.33 17.61
C TRP A 19 -6.76 25.60 18.03
N GLN A 20 -5.84 26.02 17.19
CA GLN A 20 -5.19 27.31 17.30
C GLN A 20 -5.30 28.02 15.96
N VAL A 21 -5.84 29.23 15.97
CA VAL A 21 -5.78 30.16 14.83
C VAL A 21 -4.71 31.19 15.14
N ALA A 22 -3.72 31.32 14.26
CA ALA A 22 -2.75 32.40 14.28
C ALA A 22 -3.04 33.35 13.10
N VAL A 23 -3.09 34.64 13.39
CA VAL A 23 -3.29 35.69 12.39
C VAL A 23 -2.08 36.61 12.43
N ASP A 24 -1.41 36.75 11.28
CA ASP A 24 -0.24 37.60 11.09
C ASP A 24 -0.64 38.96 10.53
N CYS A 25 0.26 39.94 10.66
CA CYS A 25 0.06 41.29 10.17
C CYS A 25 -0.20 41.33 8.65
N GLY A 26 -1.29 42.00 8.25
CA GLY A 26 -1.71 42.12 6.85
C GLY A 26 -2.67 41.02 6.37
N ALA A 27 -3.18 40.16 7.26
CA ALA A 27 -4.21 39.19 6.91
C ALA A 27 -5.49 39.86 6.39
N ASP A 28 -6.00 39.37 5.26
CA ASP A 28 -7.29 39.80 4.73
C ASP A 28 -8.46 39.21 5.55
N ILE A 29 -9.55 39.97 5.69
CA ILE A 29 -10.76 39.51 6.39
C ILE A 29 -11.36 38.26 5.75
N GLN A 30 -11.19 38.05 4.44
CA GLN A 30 -11.60 36.86 3.71
C GLN A 30 -10.72 35.66 4.02
N ASP A 31 -9.42 35.84 4.24
CA ASP A 31 -8.53 34.76 4.69
C ASP A 31 -8.95 34.30 6.09
N PHE A 32 -9.28 35.25 6.97
CA PHE A 32 -9.81 34.94 8.29
C PHE A 32 -11.17 34.24 8.24
N ARG A 33 -12.09 34.66 7.38
CA ARG A 33 -13.38 33.99 7.19
C ARG A 33 -13.23 32.57 6.64
N THR A 34 -12.38 32.39 5.64
CA THR A 34 -12.05 31.07 5.07
C THR A 34 -11.47 30.14 6.13
N ALA A 35 -10.55 30.66 6.94
CA ALA A 35 -9.97 29.92 8.06
C ALA A 35 -11.03 29.50 9.09
N LEU A 36 -11.92 30.41 9.50
CA LEU A 36 -12.99 30.09 10.44
C LEU A 36 -14.00 29.08 9.88
N ALA A 37 -14.27 29.10 8.57
CA ALA A 37 -15.18 28.14 7.93
C ALA A 37 -14.67 26.69 7.98
N SER A 38 -13.35 26.50 8.17
CA SER A 38 -12.75 25.16 8.35
C SER A 38 -12.91 24.58 9.76
N ILE A 39 -13.39 25.38 10.72
CA ILE A 39 -13.52 24.99 12.11
C ILE A 39 -14.88 24.31 12.33
N PRO A 40 -14.93 23.14 13.01
CA PRO A 40 -16.19 22.44 13.25
C PRO A 40 -17.22 23.29 14.02
N THR A 41 -18.49 23.20 13.62
CA THR A 41 -19.61 23.79 14.38
C THR A 41 -19.63 23.25 15.81
N GLY A 42 -19.85 24.11 16.80
CA GLY A 42 -19.79 23.76 18.22
C GLY A 42 -18.40 23.91 18.85
N THR A 43 -17.41 24.43 18.11
CA THR A 43 -16.12 24.84 18.67
C THR A 43 -16.28 26.12 19.49
N VAL A 44 -15.74 26.12 20.71
CA VAL A 44 -15.77 27.23 21.67
C VAL A 44 -14.40 27.90 21.72
N ILE A 45 -14.38 29.24 21.73
CA ILE A 45 -13.17 30.03 21.95
C ILE A 45 -12.85 30.03 23.44
N ASN A 46 -11.68 29.53 23.82
CA ASN A 46 -11.27 29.48 25.23
C ASN A 46 -10.33 30.63 25.59
N ARG A 47 -9.52 31.08 24.64
CA ARG A 47 -8.45 32.03 24.89
C ARG A 47 -8.15 32.86 23.66
N ILE A 48 -7.86 34.14 23.89
CA ILE A 48 -7.38 35.08 22.88
C ILE A 48 -6.14 35.75 23.46
N ASP A 49 -5.01 35.58 22.79
CA ASP A 49 -3.74 36.19 23.15
C ASP A 49 -3.29 37.15 22.04
N PHE A 50 -2.84 38.33 22.45
CA PHE A 50 -2.21 39.30 21.57
C PHE A 50 -0.71 39.27 21.83
N ALA A 51 0.10 39.17 20.77
CA ALA A 51 1.55 39.28 20.94
C ALA A 51 1.93 40.73 21.29
N ASP A 52 2.92 40.88 22.17
CA ASP A 52 3.39 42.19 22.66
C ASP A 52 3.91 43.11 21.55
N THR A 53 4.25 42.54 20.38
CA THR A 53 4.65 43.29 19.17
C THR A 53 3.46 43.84 18.36
N GLY A 54 2.22 43.65 18.83
CA GLY A 54 0.99 44.25 18.26
C GLY A 54 0.51 43.65 16.93
N CYS A 55 1.29 42.77 16.33
CA CYS A 55 1.09 42.30 14.95
C CYS A 55 0.65 40.84 14.81
N HIS A 56 0.46 40.11 15.91
CA HIS A 56 0.03 38.71 15.88
C HIS A 56 -1.08 38.45 16.89
N LEU A 57 -2.13 37.79 16.43
CA LEU A 57 -3.27 37.34 17.23
C LEU A 57 -3.28 35.81 17.27
N ARG A 58 -3.42 35.24 18.47
CA ARG A 58 -3.60 33.80 18.67
C ARG A 58 -4.93 33.52 19.35
N ILE A 59 -5.72 32.65 18.75
CA ILE A 59 -7.02 32.23 19.27
C ILE A 59 -6.94 30.73 19.56
N GLY A 60 -7.07 30.36 20.83
CA GLY A 60 -7.16 28.98 21.29
C GLY A 60 -8.62 28.54 21.40
N MET A 61 -8.98 27.44 20.76
CA MET A 61 -10.36 26.97 20.68
C MET A 61 -10.43 25.46 20.99
N THR A 62 -11.55 25.00 21.53
CA THR A 62 -11.83 23.57 21.74
C THR A 62 -13.18 23.24 21.13
N GLY A 63 -13.24 22.18 20.34
CA GLY A 63 -14.47 21.78 19.65
C GLY A 63 -14.64 20.29 19.57
N PRO A 64 -15.79 19.84 19.03
CA PRO A 64 -16.00 18.43 18.74
C PRO A 64 -14.91 17.94 17.79
N HIS A 65 -14.63 16.64 17.87
CA HIS A 65 -13.66 16.02 16.97
C HIS A 65 -14.03 16.34 15.53
N ALA A 66 -13.10 16.93 14.76
CA ALA A 66 -13.35 17.16 13.35
C ALA A 66 -13.67 15.81 12.70
N PRO A 67 -14.67 15.75 11.80
CA PRO A 67 -14.89 14.53 11.04
C PRO A 67 -13.59 14.19 10.35
N ARG A 68 -12.96 13.08 10.74
CA ARG A 68 -11.82 12.55 10.02
C ARG A 68 -12.29 12.43 8.59
N VAL A 69 -11.68 13.17 7.67
CA VAL A 69 -11.78 12.85 6.25
C VAL A 69 -11.27 11.42 6.18
N GLN A 70 -12.19 10.45 6.15
CA GLN A 70 -11.87 9.08 5.82
C GLN A 70 -11.30 9.18 4.43
N LYS A 71 -9.96 9.20 4.34
CA LYS A 71 -9.28 9.05 3.07
C LYS A 71 -9.88 7.77 2.49
N PRO A 72 -10.59 7.81 1.35
CA PRO A 72 -11.18 6.61 0.80
C PRO A 72 -10.06 5.58 0.73
N SER A 73 -10.28 4.40 1.33
CA SER A 73 -9.32 3.31 1.24
C SER A 73 -8.90 3.21 -0.21
N PRO A 74 -7.60 3.39 -0.54
CA PRO A 74 -7.19 3.41 -1.92
C PRO A 74 -7.65 2.09 -2.53
N ARG A 75 -8.53 2.18 -3.53
CA ARG A 75 -8.92 1.02 -4.34
C ARG A 75 -7.61 0.36 -4.78
N PRO A 76 -7.45 -0.96 -4.61
CA PRO A 76 -6.20 -1.62 -4.98
C PRO A 76 -5.85 -1.28 -6.42
N LEU A 77 -4.57 -0.98 -6.65
CA LEU A 77 -4.06 -0.55 -7.96
C LEU A 77 -4.33 -1.60 -9.05
N ILE A 78 -4.37 -2.88 -8.66
CA ILE A 78 -4.71 -4.02 -9.49
C ILE A 78 -5.83 -4.79 -8.77
N PRO A 79 -6.98 -5.03 -9.42
CA PRO A 79 -8.03 -5.90 -8.91
C PRO A 79 -7.53 -7.33 -8.61
N THR A 80 -8.02 -7.96 -7.55
CA THR A 80 -7.53 -9.30 -7.13
C THR A 80 -7.84 -10.40 -8.15
N ASP A 81 -8.95 -10.27 -8.88
CA ASP A 81 -9.34 -11.14 -9.98
C ASP A 81 -8.34 -11.10 -11.14
N GLU A 82 -7.70 -9.95 -11.38
CA GLU A 82 -6.62 -9.80 -12.36
C GLU A 82 -5.29 -10.42 -11.93
N LEU A 83 -5.17 -10.89 -10.67
CA LEU A 83 -3.97 -11.54 -10.14
C LEU A 83 -4.08 -13.08 -10.11
N THR A 84 -5.22 -13.64 -10.52
CA THR A 84 -5.40 -15.09 -10.60
C THR A 84 -4.91 -15.63 -11.94
N PRO A 85 -3.98 -16.59 -11.99
CA PRO A 85 -3.50 -17.16 -13.24
C PRO A 85 -4.63 -17.80 -14.05
N THR A 86 -4.59 -17.63 -15.36
CA THR A 86 -5.49 -18.36 -16.25
C THR A 86 -5.06 -19.84 -16.37
N PRO A 87 -5.97 -20.75 -16.76
CA PRO A 87 -5.61 -22.13 -17.05
C PRO A 87 -4.50 -22.26 -18.10
N GLU A 88 -4.50 -21.39 -19.11
CA GLU A 88 -3.47 -21.37 -20.16
C GLU A 88 -2.10 -20.93 -19.63
N GLU A 89 -2.06 -19.90 -18.77
CA GLU A 89 -0.83 -19.44 -18.10
C GLU A 89 -0.25 -20.55 -17.21
N LEU A 90 -1.11 -21.27 -16.48
CA LEU A 90 -0.70 -22.38 -15.62
C LEU A 90 -0.14 -23.55 -16.45
N GLU A 91 -0.77 -23.89 -17.58
CA GLU A 91 -0.30 -24.96 -18.44
C GLU A 91 1.03 -24.60 -19.12
N ALA A 92 1.17 -23.37 -19.59
CA ALA A 92 2.44 -22.86 -20.11
C ALA A 92 3.55 -22.89 -19.06
N ALA A 93 3.24 -22.58 -17.79
CA ALA A 93 4.18 -22.67 -16.68
C ALA A 93 4.60 -24.12 -16.38
N ARG A 94 3.66 -25.08 -16.44
CA ARG A 94 3.96 -26.52 -16.29
C ARG A 94 4.90 -27.02 -17.38
N LEU A 95 4.69 -26.62 -18.64
CA LEU A 95 5.58 -26.99 -19.74
C LEU A 95 7.03 -26.51 -19.52
N GLN A 96 7.22 -25.36 -18.88
CA GLN A 96 8.55 -24.81 -18.59
C GLN A 96 9.32 -25.61 -17.53
N ILE A 97 8.61 -26.23 -16.59
CA ILE A 97 9.21 -26.90 -15.42
C ILE A 97 9.08 -28.43 -15.49
N GLY A 98 8.23 -28.96 -16.39
CA GLY A 98 7.81 -30.37 -16.39
C GLY A 98 8.94 -31.40 -16.47
N SER A 99 10.07 -31.06 -17.09
CA SER A 99 11.25 -31.92 -17.21
C SER A 99 12.32 -31.67 -16.13
N ALA A 100 12.13 -30.68 -15.27
CA ALA A 100 13.13 -30.31 -14.28
C ALA A 100 13.21 -31.34 -13.13
N SER A 101 14.42 -31.56 -12.63
CA SER A 101 14.67 -32.22 -11.33
C SER A 101 14.28 -31.29 -10.18
N ALA A 102 14.24 -31.79 -8.94
CA ALA A 102 13.87 -30.95 -7.79
C ALA A 102 14.77 -29.70 -7.67
N MET A 103 16.08 -29.85 -7.85
CA MET A 103 17.04 -28.74 -7.88
C MET A 103 16.93 -27.91 -9.17
N GLY A 104 16.63 -28.56 -10.30
CA GLY A 104 16.35 -27.89 -11.57
C GLY A 104 15.13 -26.97 -11.52
N THR A 105 14.09 -27.36 -10.77
CA THR A 105 12.87 -26.55 -10.59
C THR A 105 13.20 -25.21 -9.94
N TYR A 106 14.00 -25.20 -8.86
CA TYR A 106 14.44 -23.95 -8.24
C TYR A 106 15.30 -23.10 -9.18
N ALA A 107 16.18 -23.73 -9.96
CA ALA A 107 17.00 -23.01 -10.94
C ALA A 107 16.16 -22.37 -12.05
N VAL A 108 15.16 -23.09 -12.58
CA VAL A 108 14.24 -22.56 -13.61
C VAL A 108 13.40 -21.42 -13.05
N VAL A 109 12.81 -21.58 -11.85
CA VAL A 109 12.05 -20.52 -11.19
C VAL A 109 12.95 -19.30 -10.94
N GLY A 110 14.14 -19.50 -10.37
CA GLY A 110 15.07 -18.40 -10.10
C GLY A 110 15.49 -17.65 -11.36
N ALA A 111 15.87 -18.38 -12.42
CA ALA A 111 16.27 -17.80 -13.70
C ALA A 111 15.11 -17.04 -14.38
N ARG A 112 13.89 -17.57 -14.30
CA ARG A 112 12.69 -16.92 -14.86
C ARG A 112 12.17 -15.79 -14.00
N SER A 113 12.39 -15.80 -12.69
CA SER A 113 11.99 -14.69 -11.81
C SER A 113 12.96 -13.51 -11.93
N ALA A 114 14.22 -13.80 -12.29
CA ALA A 114 15.26 -12.80 -12.47
C ALA A 114 14.90 -11.84 -13.62
N GLY A 115 14.74 -10.56 -13.29
CA GLY A 115 14.41 -9.49 -14.24
C GLY A 115 12.92 -9.08 -14.24
N HIS A 116 12.00 -9.95 -13.83
CA HIS A 116 10.57 -9.63 -13.81
C HIS A 116 10.23 -8.55 -12.77
N ALA A 117 10.93 -8.51 -11.63
CA ALA A 117 10.77 -7.44 -10.65
C ALA A 117 11.03 -6.04 -11.24
N GLY A 118 12.03 -5.91 -12.12
CA GLY A 118 12.32 -4.65 -12.81
C GLY A 118 11.21 -4.26 -13.80
N LEU A 119 10.70 -5.24 -14.55
CA LEU A 119 9.60 -5.04 -15.49
C LEU A 119 8.30 -4.63 -14.79
N ILE A 120 7.96 -5.28 -13.68
CA ILE A 120 6.78 -4.96 -12.86
C ILE A 120 6.91 -3.53 -12.29
N VAL A 121 8.06 -3.18 -11.72
CA VAL A 121 8.28 -1.82 -11.18
C VAL A 121 8.20 -0.76 -12.28
N ALA A 122 8.76 -1.04 -13.47
CA ALA A 122 8.66 -0.14 -14.61
C ALA A 122 7.20 0.06 -15.06
N ALA A 123 6.43 -1.02 -15.14
CA ALA A 123 5.02 -1.00 -15.53
C ALA A 123 4.14 -0.25 -14.51
N ILE A 124 4.36 -0.47 -13.21
CA ILE A 124 3.67 0.28 -12.16
C ILE A 124 3.98 1.78 -12.27
N ARG A 125 5.25 2.15 -12.47
CA ARG A 125 5.67 3.55 -12.60
C ARG A 125 5.09 4.24 -13.84
N SER A 126 4.89 3.49 -14.93
CA SER A 126 4.25 4.01 -16.14
C SER A 126 2.72 3.97 -16.10
N GLY A 127 2.12 3.48 -15.01
CA GLY A 127 0.67 3.30 -14.88
C GLY A 127 0.09 2.15 -15.72
N ASN A 128 0.92 1.26 -16.25
CA ASN A 128 0.47 0.08 -17.00
C ASN A 128 0.16 -1.08 -16.04
N THR A 129 -0.99 -0.99 -15.38
CA THR A 129 -1.45 -1.97 -14.39
C THR A 129 -1.75 -3.33 -15.02
N TYR A 130 -2.24 -3.36 -16.27
CA TYR A 130 -2.52 -4.61 -17.00
C TYR A 130 -1.26 -5.45 -17.20
N PHE A 131 -0.16 -4.82 -17.65
CA PHE A 131 1.10 -5.53 -17.81
C PHE A 131 1.67 -5.99 -16.47
N ALA A 132 1.61 -5.14 -15.44
CA ALA A 132 2.05 -5.54 -14.10
C ALA A 132 1.24 -6.74 -13.56
N ALA A 133 -0.07 -6.77 -13.79
CA ALA A 133 -0.95 -7.88 -13.43
C ALA A 133 -0.59 -9.16 -14.20
N ALA A 134 -0.38 -9.06 -15.52
CA ALA A 134 0.02 -10.20 -16.36
C ALA A 134 1.35 -10.82 -15.89
N GLU A 135 2.34 -9.98 -15.57
CA GLU A 135 3.64 -10.45 -15.06
C GLU A 135 3.52 -11.10 -13.67
N LEU A 136 2.73 -10.52 -12.77
CA LEU A 136 2.48 -11.11 -11.45
C LEU A 136 1.74 -12.44 -11.54
N ARG A 137 0.74 -12.55 -12.42
CA ARG A 137 0.02 -13.81 -12.69
C ARG A 137 0.94 -14.88 -13.24
N TRP A 138 1.80 -14.54 -14.18
CA TRP A 138 2.77 -15.47 -14.75
C TRP A 138 3.74 -16.00 -13.68
N LEU A 139 4.28 -15.14 -12.82
CA LEU A 139 5.15 -15.56 -11.73
C LEU A 139 4.42 -16.48 -10.73
N LEU A 140 3.15 -16.19 -10.43
CA LEU A 140 2.34 -17.04 -9.58
C LEU A 140 2.06 -18.40 -10.23
N ALA A 141 1.73 -18.42 -11.53
CA ALA A 141 1.57 -19.66 -12.29
C ALA A 141 2.84 -20.53 -12.24
N LEU A 142 4.00 -19.90 -12.37
CA LEU A 142 5.31 -20.55 -12.31
C LEU A 142 5.60 -21.15 -10.93
N ASP A 143 5.30 -20.42 -9.84
CA ASP A 143 5.46 -20.93 -8.48
C ASP A 143 4.52 -22.10 -8.19
N MET A 144 3.27 -22.02 -8.64
CA MET A 144 2.30 -23.11 -8.53
C MET A 144 2.77 -24.36 -9.28
N ALA A 145 3.18 -24.24 -10.54
CA ALA A 145 3.71 -25.35 -11.33
C ALA A 145 4.99 -25.95 -10.70
N ALA A 146 5.85 -25.11 -10.13
CA ALA A 146 7.05 -25.56 -9.42
C ALA A 146 6.72 -26.34 -8.15
N ARG A 147 5.67 -25.94 -7.42
CA ARG A 147 5.16 -26.67 -6.27
C ARG A 147 4.60 -28.03 -6.67
N GLU A 148 3.70 -28.07 -7.65
CA GLU A 148 3.14 -29.31 -8.19
C GLU A 148 4.24 -30.29 -8.61
N ARG A 149 5.29 -29.79 -9.28
CA ARG A 149 6.42 -30.63 -9.70
C ARG A 149 7.22 -31.19 -8.53
N ARG A 150 7.47 -30.39 -7.49
CA ARG A 150 8.19 -30.85 -6.29
C ARG A 150 7.40 -31.93 -5.56
N ASP A 151 6.11 -31.70 -5.36
CA ASP A 151 5.20 -32.66 -4.72
C ASP A 151 5.16 -34.00 -5.50
N ALA A 152 5.18 -33.95 -6.83
CA ALA A 152 5.25 -35.14 -7.69
C ALA A 152 6.59 -35.91 -7.56
N LEU A 153 7.71 -35.19 -7.39
CA LEU A 153 9.01 -35.82 -7.21
C LEU A 153 9.15 -36.47 -5.83
N GLU A 154 8.68 -35.81 -4.77
CA GLU A 154 8.71 -36.33 -3.40
C GLU A 154 7.82 -37.58 -3.25
N SER A 155 6.64 -37.60 -3.87
CA SER A 155 5.76 -38.77 -3.88
C SER A 155 6.36 -39.95 -4.65
N THR A 156 7.11 -39.70 -5.73
CA THR A 156 7.83 -40.74 -6.48
C THR A 156 8.95 -41.36 -5.65
N GLU A 157 9.71 -40.54 -4.91
CA GLU A 157 10.81 -41.00 -4.06
C GLU A 157 10.31 -41.84 -2.87
N THR A 158 9.17 -41.45 -2.29
CA THR A 158 8.54 -42.18 -1.18
C THR A 158 7.97 -43.54 -1.60
N THR A 159 7.61 -43.70 -2.88
CA THR A 159 7.04 -44.95 -3.42
C THR A 159 8.11 -45.94 -3.90
N ARG A 160 9.41 -45.58 -3.86
CA ARG A 160 10.49 -46.47 -4.28
C ARG A 160 10.63 -47.63 -3.28
N PRO A 161 10.37 -48.90 -3.66
CA PRO A 161 10.57 -50.03 -2.75
C PRO A 161 12.03 -50.09 -2.34
N ALA A 162 12.27 -50.36 -1.04
CA ALA A 162 13.62 -50.51 -0.50
C ALA A 162 14.39 -51.53 -1.36
N PRO A 163 15.67 -51.27 -1.70
CA PRO A 163 16.47 -52.24 -2.44
C PRO A 163 16.45 -53.54 -1.63
N ALA A 164 16.02 -54.64 -2.25
CA ALA A 164 16.03 -55.95 -1.63
C ALA A 164 17.43 -56.17 -1.07
N ALA A 165 17.54 -56.28 0.26
CA ALA A 165 18.79 -56.55 0.93
C ALA A 165 19.38 -57.81 0.28
N GLY A 166 20.54 -57.64 -0.37
CA GLY A 166 21.17 -58.69 -1.14
C GLY A 166 21.28 -59.97 -0.33
N VAL A 167 20.69 -61.04 -0.87
CA VAL A 167 20.94 -62.41 -0.45
C VAL A 167 22.44 -62.65 -0.70
N ARG A 168 23.19 -62.87 0.39
CA ARG A 168 24.54 -63.42 0.33
C ARG A 168 24.49 -64.92 0.09
#